data_AF-A0AAD1C5X4-F1
#
_entry.id   AF-A0AAD1C5X4-F1
#
_cell.length_a   1.000
_cell.length_b   1.000
_cell.length_c   1.000
_cell.angle_alpha   90.00
_cell.angle_beta   90.00
_cell.angle_gamma   90.00
#
_symmetry.space_group_name_H-M   'P 1'
#
loop_
_entity.id
_entity.type
_entity.pdbx_description
1 polymer ?
#
loop_
_entity_poly.entity_id
_entity_poly.type
_entity_poly.pdbx_seq_one_letter_code
_entity_poly.pdbx_strand_id
1 'polypeptide(L)'
;MRIKWFSLVRITGLLLVLLYHFFQKAFPGGFIGVDIFFTFSGFLITSLLIDEFVRSKAIDLRGFLKRRFYRIVPPLVLMVLIVMPFTVLIRKDFVAGIGTQIAAALGFVTNFFEILSGGNYESQFIPHLFVHTWSLALEMHYYLLWGVATWFLAKKSKSVGQFRGMIFLLSSALFFISFLSMFIRAFFSSNFSVIYFSSFTHIFPFFAGSVLATVSGISDLGAPFRKMEQALDLKKTFYLLGVSFGALLLLTFLLKFDNLLTYLFGFLFSTVFSLVMILATRVLHEKTPHLDEPPVITFIADTSYGVYLFHWPFYIIFSQLLNNGLAVLLTTILSFAFAAGSFYLLEPTLAGKPPKVFGLKMDIKQITMPAFYSLIPLTLVALVIIITAPKIGAFEENLLTNGLVQADNKMQITRTQVDNATASQYNVAKGTTVIGDSVALRASAWLKQAMPEIQVDAAVSRNLSSGLEVYQTAISNKILLENVVVALGTNTVENYEALLNQIVAKLPKGHRLILVTPYDGRTAHNGASIAVKTRQYELELAKKYDYVFVADWYKTAIQHPEIWYGTDYVHFGAESTTITKGGELYAQTIKQTIDDATKKGSVKK
;
A
#
# COMPACT_ATOMS: atom_id res chain seq x y z
N MET A 1 21.46 -15.01 -23.24
CA MET A 1 22.11 -15.86 -22.22
C MET A 1 21.31 -15.74 -20.93
N ARG A 2 20.94 -16.85 -20.26
CA ARG A 2 20.33 -16.81 -18.92
C ARG A 2 21.47 -16.62 -17.93
N ILE A 3 21.44 -15.55 -17.15
CA ILE A 3 22.42 -15.35 -16.07
C ILE A 3 21.96 -16.13 -14.87
N LYS A 4 22.81 -17.06 -14.43
CA LYS A 4 22.52 -17.94 -13.32
C LYS A 4 22.48 -17.17 -12.01
N TRP A 5 21.75 -17.67 -11.04
CA TRP A 5 21.59 -17.17 -9.67
C TRP A 5 20.80 -15.87 -9.53
N PHE A 6 20.55 -15.13 -10.60
CA PHE A 6 19.59 -14.01 -10.59
C PHE A 6 18.19 -14.43 -10.16
N SER A 7 17.86 -15.72 -10.30
CA SER A 7 16.66 -16.32 -9.72
C SER A 7 16.53 -16.05 -8.22
N LEU A 8 17.64 -16.05 -7.47
CA LEU A 8 17.62 -15.79 -6.03
C LEU A 8 17.15 -14.36 -5.72
N VAL A 9 17.60 -13.36 -6.48
CA VAL A 9 17.16 -11.97 -6.32
C VAL A 9 15.65 -11.84 -6.54
N ARG A 10 15.13 -12.49 -7.59
CA ARG A 10 13.69 -12.49 -7.89
C ARG A 10 12.86 -13.21 -6.83
N ILE A 11 13.35 -14.34 -6.34
CA ILE A 11 12.68 -15.11 -5.28
C ILE A 11 12.64 -14.30 -3.99
N THR A 12 13.73 -13.62 -3.62
CA THR A 12 13.74 -12.74 -2.44
C THR A 12 12.72 -11.62 -2.60
N GLY A 13 12.72 -10.91 -3.73
CA GLY A 13 11.72 -9.87 -4.02
C GLY A 13 10.29 -10.38 -3.86
N LEU A 14 9.99 -11.54 -4.46
CA LEU A 14 8.66 -12.17 -4.37
C LEU A 14 8.32 -12.56 -2.94
N LEU A 15 9.24 -13.23 -2.25
CA LEU A 15 9.05 -13.71 -0.88
C LEU A 15 8.69 -12.56 0.06
N LEU A 16 9.43 -11.44 0.02
CA LEU A 16 9.16 -10.32 0.92
C LEU A 16 7.79 -9.68 0.65
N VAL A 17 7.41 -9.55 -0.63
CA VAL A 17 6.07 -9.07 -1.01
C VAL A 17 4.97 -10.01 -0.48
N LEU A 18 5.14 -11.33 -0.65
CA LEU A 18 4.14 -12.30 -0.17
C LEU A 18 4.05 -12.29 1.36
N LEU A 19 5.18 -12.24 2.07
CA LEU A 19 5.21 -12.15 3.53
C LEU A 19 4.49 -10.90 4.03
N TYR A 20 4.67 -9.76 3.36
CA TYR A 20 3.98 -8.53 3.68
C TYR A 20 2.47 -8.66 3.52
N HIS A 21 1.99 -9.09 2.35
CA HIS A 21 0.55 -9.14 2.11
C HIS A 21 -0.16 -10.23 2.94
N PHE A 22 0.47 -11.40 3.11
CA PHE A 22 -0.13 -12.52 3.84
C PHE A 22 -0.04 -12.38 5.36
N PHE A 23 0.99 -11.69 5.85
CA PHE A 23 1.35 -11.64 7.26
C PHE A 23 1.86 -10.26 7.67
N GLN A 24 1.19 -9.19 7.23
CA GLN A 24 1.58 -7.78 7.45
C GLN A 24 1.93 -7.46 8.91
N LYS A 25 1.21 -8.04 9.87
CA LYS A 25 1.48 -7.84 11.30
C LYS A 25 2.85 -8.39 11.75
N ALA A 26 3.31 -9.48 11.14
CA ALA A 26 4.58 -10.12 11.47
C ALA A 26 5.74 -9.57 10.61
N PHE A 27 5.45 -9.17 9.37
CA PHE A 27 6.45 -8.65 8.42
C PHE A 27 6.03 -7.27 7.88
N PRO A 28 5.90 -6.24 8.74
CA PRO A 28 5.38 -4.94 8.35
C PRO A 28 6.25 -4.23 7.30
N GLY A 29 7.53 -4.59 7.19
CA GLY A 29 8.48 -4.01 6.24
C GLY A 29 8.64 -4.80 4.95
N GLY A 30 7.90 -5.90 4.73
CA GLY A 30 8.08 -6.74 3.53
C GLY A 30 7.69 -6.04 2.21
N PHE A 31 6.98 -4.91 2.27
CA PHE A 31 6.66 -4.09 1.09
C PHE A 31 7.90 -3.65 0.30
N ILE A 32 9.09 -3.60 0.93
CA ILE A 32 10.37 -3.30 0.27
C ILE A 32 10.79 -4.34 -0.78
N GLY A 33 10.10 -5.49 -0.85
CA GLY A 33 10.33 -6.48 -1.89
C GLY A 33 10.14 -5.92 -3.31
N VAL A 34 9.30 -4.89 -3.47
CA VAL A 34 9.15 -4.18 -4.76
C VAL A 34 10.42 -3.43 -5.16
N ASP A 35 11.17 -2.86 -4.21
CA ASP A 35 12.44 -2.17 -4.46
C ASP A 35 13.52 -3.13 -4.97
N ILE A 36 13.49 -4.39 -4.52
CA ILE A 36 14.37 -5.44 -5.03
C ILE A 36 14.08 -5.66 -6.52
N PHE A 37 12.80 -5.74 -6.90
CA PHE A 37 12.39 -5.86 -8.29
C PHE A 37 12.77 -4.63 -9.12
N PHE A 38 12.53 -3.42 -8.61
CA PHE A 38 12.89 -2.18 -9.29
C PHE A 38 14.39 -2.08 -9.54
N THR A 39 15.20 -2.34 -8.51
CA THR A 39 16.66 -2.35 -8.60
C THR A 39 17.14 -3.39 -9.62
N PHE A 40 16.60 -4.61 -9.55
CA PHE A 40 16.96 -5.68 -10.46
C PHE A 40 16.54 -5.40 -11.91
N SER A 41 15.35 -4.82 -12.10
CA SER A 41 14.82 -4.43 -13.41
C SER A 41 15.68 -3.34 -14.05
N GLY A 42 16.03 -2.30 -13.29
CA GLY A 42 16.93 -1.24 -13.76
C GLY A 42 18.32 -1.76 -14.15
N PHE A 43 18.86 -2.70 -13.38
CA PHE A 43 20.10 -3.38 -13.72
C PHE A 43 19.99 -4.20 -15.01
N LEU A 44 18.95 -5.04 -15.13
CA LEU A 44 18.79 -5.97 -16.24
C LEU A 44 18.53 -5.23 -17.56
N ILE A 45 17.60 -4.27 -17.57
CA ILE A 45 17.28 -3.50 -18.78
C ILE A 45 18.49 -2.70 -19.26
N THR A 46 19.16 -2.00 -18.35
CA THR A 46 20.33 -1.20 -18.71
C THR A 46 21.46 -2.07 -19.25
N SER A 47 21.72 -3.22 -18.63
CA SER A 47 22.74 -4.18 -19.12
C SER A 47 22.43 -4.70 -20.52
N LEU A 48 21.16 -5.02 -20.80
CA LEU A 48 20.74 -5.50 -22.12
C LEU A 48 20.88 -4.43 -23.21
N LEU A 49 20.58 -3.17 -22.88
CA LEU A 49 20.73 -2.04 -23.80
C LEU A 49 22.20 -1.70 -24.06
N ILE A 50 23.06 -1.80 -23.04
CA ILE A 50 24.52 -1.71 -23.20
C ILE A 50 25.02 -2.83 -24.11
N ASP A 51 24.64 -4.08 -23.85
CA ASP A 51 25.05 -5.22 -24.68
C ASP A 51 24.55 -5.08 -26.13
N GLU A 52 23.37 -4.50 -26.34
CA GLU A 52 22.86 -4.19 -27.68
C GLU A 52 23.73 -3.14 -28.39
N PHE A 53 24.03 -2.03 -27.71
CA PHE A 53 24.90 -0.98 -28.24
C PHE A 53 26.33 -1.48 -28.50
N VAL A 54 26.86 -2.39 -27.68
CA VAL A 54 28.17 -3.02 -27.91
C VAL A 54 28.19 -3.76 -29.24
N ARG A 55 27.12 -4.51 -29.55
CA ARG A 55 27.01 -5.33 -30.78
C ARG A 55 26.75 -4.51 -32.04
N SER A 56 25.85 -3.54 -31.99
CA SER A 56 25.33 -2.87 -33.20
C SER A 56 25.62 -1.36 -33.27
N LYS A 57 26.23 -0.76 -32.23
CA LYS A 57 26.40 0.69 -32.07
C LYS A 57 25.09 1.49 -32.18
N ALA A 58 23.96 0.82 -32.01
CA ALA A 58 22.63 1.40 -32.06
C ALA A 58 21.70 0.67 -31.08
N ILE A 59 20.58 1.28 -30.76
CA ILE A 59 19.52 0.66 -29.96
C ILE A 59 18.26 0.58 -30.83
N ASP A 60 17.72 -0.63 -31.00
CA ASP A 60 16.40 -0.84 -31.58
C ASP A 60 15.32 -0.60 -30.51
N LEU A 61 14.93 0.66 -30.38
CA LEU A 61 13.90 1.07 -29.42
C LEU A 61 12.55 0.36 -29.68
N ARG A 62 12.17 0.16 -30.95
CA ARG A 62 10.90 -0.49 -31.30
C ARG A 62 10.94 -1.96 -30.91
N GLY A 63 12.02 -2.67 -31.23
CA GLY A 63 12.23 -4.04 -30.81
C GLY A 63 12.29 -4.20 -29.29
N PHE A 64 12.95 -3.26 -28.59
CA PHE A 64 12.98 -3.22 -27.13
C PHE A 64 11.57 -3.13 -26.54
N LEU A 65 10.77 -2.13 -26.96
CA LEU A 65 9.41 -1.94 -26.48
C LEU A 65 8.51 -3.13 -26.83
N LYS A 66 8.64 -3.70 -28.03
CA LYS A 66 7.92 -4.91 -28.42
C LYS A 66 8.23 -6.08 -27.48
N ARG A 67 9.51 -6.33 -27.17
CA ARG A 67 9.91 -7.40 -26.23
C ARG A 67 9.38 -7.18 -24.81
N ARG A 68 9.22 -5.92 -24.37
CA ARG A 68 8.63 -5.61 -23.06
C ARG A 68 7.12 -5.82 -23.08
N PHE A 69 6.43 -5.33 -24.11
CA PHE A 69 4.99 -5.50 -24.30
C PHE A 69 4.57 -6.97 -24.22
N TYR A 70 5.18 -7.85 -25.02
CA TYR A 70 4.83 -9.28 -25.03
C TYR A 70 5.23 -10.04 -23.75
N ARG A 71 6.08 -9.45 -22.90
CA ARG A 71 6.44 -10.05 -21.61
C ARG A 71 5.47 -9.66 -20.49
N ILE A 72 4.84 -8.49 -20.60
CA ILE A 72 4.12 -7.84 -19.50
C ILE A 72 2.61 -7.90 -19.73
N VAL A 73 2.16 -7.50 -20.91
CA VAL A 73 0.73 -7.31 -21.18
C VAL A 73 -0.04 -8.62 -21.20
N PRO A 74 0.45 -9.72 -21.84
CA PRO A 74 -0.34 -10.94 -21.89
C PRO A 74 -0.61 -11.57 -20.50
N PRO A 75 0.39 -11.71 -19.60
CA PRO A 75 0.11 -12.19 -18.25
C PRO A 75 -0.81 -11.26 -17.44
N LEU A 76 -0.70 -9.94 -17.63
CA LEU A 76 -1.59 -8.95 -16.99
C LEU A 76 -3.04 -9.12 -17.43
N VAL A 77 -3.28 -9.21 -18.75
CA VAL A 77 -4.63 -9.44 -19.31
C VAL A 77 -5.19 -10.78 -18.82
N LEU A 78 -4.37 -11.83 -18.84
CA LEU A 78 -4.78 -13.14 -18.33
C LEU A 78 -5.18 -13.06 -16.86
N MET A 79 -4.40 -12.34 -16.04
CA MET A 79 -4.71 -12.17 -14.62
C MET A 79 -6.07 -11.50 -14.43
N VAL A 80 -6.33 -10.39 -15.13
CA VAL A 80 -7.65 -9.73 -15.07
C VAL A 80 -8.75 -10.73 -15.45
N LEU A 81 -8.63 -11.41 -16.58
CA LEU A 81 -9.67 -12.33 -17.07
C LEU A 81 -9.95 -13.49 -16.12
N ILE A 82 -8.93 -14.03 -15.45
CA ILE A 82 -9.08 -15.15 -14.52
C ILE A 82 -9.62 -14.68 -13.17
N VAL A 83 -9.19 -13.53 -12.66
CA VAL A 83 -9.63 -13.00 -11.36
C VAL A 83 -11.09 -12.58 -11.40
N MET A 84 -11.56 -12.01 -12.51
CA MET A 84 -12.90 -11.41 -12.60
C MET A 84 -14.04 -12.37 -12.20
N PRO A 85 -14.14 -13.62 -12.70
CA PRO A 85 -15.16 -14.57 -12.24
C PRO A 85 -15.18 -14.81 -10.73
N PHE A 86 -14.03 -14.81 -10.05
CA PHE A 86 -13.95 -15.04 -8.61
C PHE A 86 -14.51 -13.85 -7.81
N THR A 87 -14.60 -12.67 -8.41
CA THR A 87 -15.13 -11.48 -7.72
C THR A 87 -16.63 -11.57 -7.41
N VAL A 88 -17.35 -12.47 -8.09
CA VAL A 88 -18.78 -12.75 -7.80
C VAL A 88 -18.96 -13.36 -6.40
N LEU A 89 -17.91 -13.95 -5.83
CA LEU A 89 -17.95 -14.57 -4.52
C LEU A 89 -17.86 -13.56 -3.36
N ILE A 90 -17.45 -12.32 -3.61
CA ILE A 90 -17.19 -11.32 -2.57
C ILE A 90 -18.20 -10.16 -2.61
N ARG A 91 -18.17 -9.32 -1.58
CA ARG A 91 -19.06 -8.16 -1.46
C ARG A 91 -18.86 -7.16 -2.61
N LYS A 92 -19.95 -6.54 -3.04
CA LYS A 92 -19.96 -5.58 -4.16
C LYS A 92 -19.07 -4.37 -3.93
N ASP A 93 -18.79 -3.99 -2.68
CA ASP A 93 -17.92 -2.86 -2.39
C ASP A 93 -16.47 -3.07 -2.87
N PHE A 94 -15.98 -4.32 -2.87
CA PHE A 94 -14.62 -4.63 -3.34
C PHE A 94 -14.48 -4.50 -4.87
N VAL A 95 -15.59 -4.69 -5.58
CA VAL A 95 -15.64 -4.50 -7.05
C VAL A 95 -16.13 -3.11 -7.43
N ALA A 96 -16.30 -2.19 -6.48
CA ALA A 96 -16.65 -0.82 -6.80
C ALA A 96 -15.59 -0.18 -7.70
N GLY A 97 -16.03 0.43 -8.79
CA GLY A 97 -15.14 1.08 -9.75
C GLY A 97 -14.16 0.12 -10.46
N ILE A 98 -14.44 -1.21 -10.48
CA ILE A 98 -13.50 -2.21 -11.03
C ILE A 98 -13.11 -1.93 -12.49
N GLY A 99 -14.01 -1.36 -13.29
CA GLY A 99 -13.70 -0.93 -14.66
C GLY A 99 -12.59 0.11 -14.73
N THR A 100 -12.59 1.10 -13.83
CA THR A 100 -11.54 2.12 -13.72
C THR A 100 -10.24 1.50 -13.20
N GLN A 101 -10.31 0.58 -12.23
CA GLN A 101 -9.13 -0.14 -11.74
C GLN A 101 -8.46 -0.95 -12.86
N ILE A 102 -9.25 -1.68 -13.67
CA ILE A 102 -8.76 -2.43 -14.83
C ILE A 102 -8.17 -1.50 -15.89
N ALA A 103 -8.85 -0.40 -16.20
CA ALA A 103 -8.35 0.59 -17.15
C ALA A 103 -7.02 1.20 -16.68
N ALA A 104 -6.88 1.48 -15.38
CA ALA A 104 -5.65 1.99 -14.80
C ALA A 104 -4.52 0.94 -14.82
N ALA A 105 -4.83 -0.33 -14.54
CA ALA A 105 -3.87 -1.43 -14.62
C ALA A 105 -3.36 -1.65 -16.05
N LEU A 106 -4.27 -1.75 -17.03
CA LEU A 106 -3.93 -1.94 -18.45
C LEU A 106 -3.28 -0.70 -19.08
N GLY A 107 -3.65 0.49 -18.60
CA GLY A 107 -3.05 1.76 -18.99
C GLY A 107 -1.72 2.06 -18.31
N PHE A 108 -1.29 1.23 -17.35
CA PHE A 108 -0.09 1.44 -16.52
C PHE A 108 -0.09 2.78 -15.77
N VAL A 109 -1.25 3.15 -15.20
CA VAL A 109 -1.44 4.40 -14.44
C VAL A 109 -2.10 4.18 -13.08
N THR A 110 -2.12 2.94 -12.57
CA THR A 110 -2.67 2.60 -11.24
C THR A 110 -2.09 3.50 -10.15
N ASN A 111 -0.79 3.79 -10.19
CA ASN A 111 -0.16 4.66 -9.21
C ASN A 111 -0.76 6.08 -9.18
N PHE A 112 -1.13 6.64 -10.34
CA PHE A 112 -1.80 7.95 -10.41
C PHE A 112 -3.26 7.85 -9.99
N PHE A 113 -3.94 6.78 -10.39
CA PHE A 113 -5.32 6.51 -9.97
C PHE A 113 -5.44 6.46 -8.44
N GLU A 114 -4.53 5.75 -7.75
CA GLU A 114 -4.52 5.67 -6.29
C GLU A 114 -4.19 7.00 -5.61
N ILE A 115 -3.22 7.77 -6.15
CA ILE A 115 -2.91 9.11 -5.64
C ILE A 115 -4.11 10.04 -5.76
N LEU A 116 -4.80 10.04 -6.91
CA LEU A 116 -5.95 10.89 -7.17
C LEU A 116 -7.20 10.46 -6.38
N SER A 117 -7.31 9.17 -6.06
CA SER A 117 -8.39 8.66 -5.20
C SER A 117 -8.18 9.04 -3.73
N GLY A 118 -7.00 9.57 -3.35
CA GLY A 118 -6.73 10.07 -2.01
C GLY A 118 -6.58 8.99 -0.93
N GLY A 119 -6.57 7.72 -1.33
CA GLY A 119 -6.44 6.57 -0.43
C GLY A 119 -5.07 6.49 0.24
N ASN A 120 -5.02 5.77 1.37
CA ASN A 120 -3.78 5.40 2.02
C ASN A 120 -3.52 3.91 1.76
N TYR A 121 -2.33 3.57 1.26
CA TYR A 121 -1.96 2.22 0.84
C TYR A 121 -2.23 1.16 1.92
N GLU A 122 -2.01 1.48 3.20
CA GLU A 122 -2.20 0.51 4.30
C GLU A 122 -3.53 0.64 5.04
N SER A 123 -4.19 1.79 4.99
CA SER A 123 -5.43 2.05 5.74
C SER A 123 -6.68 2.18 4.87
N GLN A 124 -6.63 1.63 3.64
CA GLN A 124 -7.83 1.40 2.84
C GLN A 124 -8.71 0.34 3.49
N PHE A 125 -9.94 0.73 3.86
CA PHE A 125 -10.95 -0.19 4.41
C PHE A 125 -11.35 -1.29 3.43
N ILE A 126 -11.41 -0.93 2.15
CA ILE A 126 -11.76 -1.83 1.06
C ILE A 126 -10.66 -1.68 0.02
N PRO A 127 -9.61 -2.51 0.09
CA PRO A 127 -8.49 -2.40 -0.83
C PRO A 127 -8.93 -2.67 -2.26
N HIS A 128 -8.47 -1.85 -3.19
CA HIS A 128 -8.68 -2.09 -4.62
C HIS A 128 -8.02 -3.42 -5.04
N LEU A 129 -8.76 -4.23 -5.81
CA LEU A 129 -8.32 -5.56 -6.26
C LEU A 129 -7.05 -5.50 -7.10
N PHE A 130 -6.84 -4.40 -7.83
CA PHE A 130 -5.68 -4.22 -8.71
C PHE A 130 -4.69 -3.18 -8.19
N VAL A 131 -4.76 -2.73 -6.92
CA VAL A 131 -3.85 -1.70 -6.39
C VAL A 131 -2.39 -2.04 -6.63
N HIS A 132 -1.97 -3.29 -6.38
CA HIS A 132 -0.59 -3.77 -6.52
C HIS A 132 0.03 -3.53 -7.92
N THR A 133 -0.77 -3.31 -8.98
CA THR A 133 -0.25 -2.97 -10.31
C THR A 133 0.32 -1.55 -10.39
N TRP A 134 0.27 -0.76 -9.31
CA TRP A 134 1.00 0.50 -9.18
C TRP A 134 2.51 0.32 -9.40
N SER A 135 3.10 -0.79 -8.92
CA SER A 135 4.53 -1.05 -9.07
C SER A 135 4.87 -1.36 -10.54
N LEU A 136 3.97 -2.07 -11.22
CA LEU A 136 4.05 -2.38 -12.64
C LEU A 136 3.93 -1.10 -13.50
N ALA A 137 3.10 -0.15 -13.08
CA ALA A 137 3.02 1.17 -13.70
C ALA A 137 4.37 1.89 -13.65
N LEU A 138 5.02 1.94 -12.48
CA LEU A 138 6.37 2.52 -12.33
C LEU A 138 7.40 1.81 -13.21
N GLU A 139 7.36 0.49 -13.27
CA GLU A 139 8.24 -0.30 -14.13
C GLU A 139 8.05 0.04 -15.61
N MET A 140 6.81 0.21 -16.08
CA MET A 140 6.53 0.64 -17.45
C MET A 140 6.93 2.08 -17.73
N HIS A 141 6.73 3.01 -16.78
CA HIS A 141 7.24 4.38 -16.89
C HIS A 141 8.75 4.39 -17.04
N TYR A 142 9.46 3.61 -16.22
CA TYR A 142 10.90 3.45 -16.35
C TYR A 142 11.28 2.87 -17.72
N TYR A 143 10.63 1.82 -18.21
CA TYR A 143 10.96 1.24 -19.52
C TYR A 143 10.79 2.23 -20.67
N LEU A 144 9.70 3.00 -20.68
CA LEU A 144 9.44 3.98 -21.72
C LEU A 144 10.46 5.12 -21.67
N LEU A 145 10.62 5.75 -20.50
CA LEU A 145 11.49 6.91 -20.33
C LEU A 145 12.97 6.53 -20.49
N TRP A 146 13.40 5.44 -19.87
CA TRP A 146 14.77 4.97 -19.92
C TRP A 146 15.15 4.41 -21.30
N GLY A 147 14.23 3.70 -21.96
CA GLY A 147 14.43 3.24 -23.33
C GLY A 147 14.69 4.41 -24.29
N VAL A 148 13.90 5.47 -24.21
CA VAL A 148 14.09 6.69 -25.01
C VAL A 148 15.39 7.41 -24.64
N ALA A 149 15.67 7.58 -23.34
CA ALA A 149 16.87 8.26 -22.87
C ALA A 149 18.14 7.54 -23.34
N THR A 150 18.26 6.23 -23.10
CA THR A 150 19.41 5.43 -23.52
C THR A 150 19.55 5.38 -25.04
N TRP A 151 18.45 5.28 -25.78
CA TRP A 151 18.46 5.39 -27.24
C TRP A 151 19.04 6.72 -27.73
N PHE A 152 18.67 7.83 -27.09
CA PHE A 152 19.23 9.15 -27.41
C PHE A 152 20.73 9.23 -27.05
N LEU A 153 21.13 8.74 -25.87
CA LEU A 153 22.53 8.69 -25.45
C LEU A 153 23.37 7.83 -26.41
N ALA A 154 22.82 6.72 -26.91
CA ALA A 154 23.49 5.86 -27.89
C ALA A 154 23.80 6.62 -29.18
N LYS A 155 22.88 7.45 -29.68
CA LYS A 155 23.11 8.30 -30.87
C LYS A 155 24.20 9.34 -30.68
N LYS A 156 24.45 9.79 -29.45
CA LYS A 156 25.49 10.78 -29.11
C LYS A 156 26.84 10.14 -28.81
N SER A 157 26.85 8.84 -28.53
CA SER A 157 28.03 8.12 -28.08
C SER A 157 28.85 7.60 -29.25
N LYS A 158 30.13 7.94 -29.28
CA LYS A 158 31.09 7.45 -30.29
C LYS A 158 31.77 6.14 -29.88
N SER A 159 31.74 5.80 -28.58
CA SER A 159 32.37 4.60 -28.03
C SER A 159 31.51 3.97 -26.93
N VAL A 160 31.79 2.69 -26.63
CA VAL A 160 31.12 1.97 -25.54
C VAL A 160 31.42 2.61 -24.18
N GLY A 161 32.68 3.04 -23.97
CA GLY A 161 33.08 3.71 -22.73
C GLY A 161 32.34 5.03 -22.53
N GLN A 162 32.20 5.84 -23.59
CA GLN A 162 31.42 7.07 -23.54
C GLN A 162 29.95 6.79 -23.22
N PHE A 163 29.36 5.79 -23.86
CA PHE A 163 27.97 5.41 -23.61
C PHE A 163 27.73 4.96 -22.16
N ARG A 164 28.59 4.08 -21.63
CA ARG A 164 28.54 3.63 -20.22
C ARG A 164 28.71 4.80 -19.25
N GLY A 165 29.63 5.72 -19.53
CA GLY A 165 29.85 6.92 -18.72
C GLY A 165 28.65 7.87 -18.72
N MET A 166 28.04 8.12 -19.88
CA MET A 166 26.84 8.95 -19.98
C MET A 166 25.65 8.31 -19.25
N ILE A 167 25.46 6.99 -19.38
CA ILE A 167 24.45 6.27 -18.62
C ILE A 167 24.71 6.43 -17.12
N PHE A 168 25.94 6.16 -16.67
CA PHE A 168 26.30 6.25 -15.25
C PHE A 168 25.99 7.62 -14.66
N LEU A 169 26.37 8.69 -15.35
CA LEU A 169 26.12 10.06 -14.89
C LEU A 169 24.62 10.37 -14.84
N LEU A 170 23.87 10.02 -15.90
CA LEU A 170 22.43 10.27 -15.95
C LEU A 170 21.68 9.46 -14.89
N SER A 171 21.98 8.17 -14.74
CA SER A 171 21.35 7.33 -13.72
C SER A 171 21.71 7.79 -12.31
N SER A 172 22.95 8.22 -12.07
CA SER A 172 23.34 8.75 -10.76
C SER A 172 22.58 10.05 -10.44
N ALA A 173 22.48 10.96 -11.40
CA ALA A 173 21.71 12.20 -11.22
C ALA A 173 20.23 11.92 -10.93
N LEU A 174 19.60 11.04 -11.72
CA LEU A 174 18.18 10.68 -11.53
C LEU A 174 17.93 9.93 -10.22
N PHE A 175 18.86 9.07 -9.79
CA PHE A 175 18.84 8.43 -8.48
C PHE A 175 18.80 9.49 -7.36
N PHE A 176 19.76 10.42 -7.35
CA PHE A 176 19.85 11.44 -6.30
C PHE A 176 18.65 12.39 -6.31
N ILE A 177 18.20 12.83 -7.49
CA ILE A 177 17.02 13.71 -7.60
C ILE A 177 15.77 13.01 -7.03
N SER A 178 15.54 11.76 -7.42
CA SER A 178 14.36 11.00 -6.99
C SER A 178 14.40 10.68 -5.49
N PHE A 179 15.53 10.15 -4.99
CA PHE A 179 15.71 9.84 -3.57
C PHE A 179 15.65 11.09 -2.69
N LEU A 180 16.34 12.17 -3.07
CA LEU A 180 16.30 13.41 -2.30
C LEU A 180 14.90 14.02 -2.30
N SER A 181 14.14 13.87 -3.39
CA SER A 181 12.74 14.27 -3.41
C SER A 181 11.89 13.46 -2.43
N MET A 182 12.09 12.14 -2.33
CA MET A 182 11.42 11.31 -1.32
C MET A 182 11.82 11.76 0.09
N PHE A 183 13.12 11.89 0.34
CA PHE A 183 13.70 12.27 1.62
C PHE A 183 13.12 13.61 2.13
N ILE A 184 13.13 14.64 1.29
CA ILE A 184 12.63 15.97 1.67
C ILE A 184 11.11 15.93 1.86
N ARG A 185 10.35 15.33 0.95
CA ARG A 185 8.88 15.31 1.02
C ARG A 185 8.36 14.54 2.23
N ALA A 186 9.11 13.55 2.71
CA ALA A 186 8.72 12.76 3.88
C ALA A 186 8.55 13.61 5.15
N PHE A 187 9.30 14.72 5.31
CA PHE A 187 9.15 15.62 6.46
C PHE A 187 7.86 16.45 6.45
N PHE A 188 7.25 16.62 5.28
CA PHE A 188 6.11 17.52 5.08
C PHE A 188 4.83 16.80 4.63
N SER A 189 4.84 15.46 4.63
CA SER A 189 3.72 14.67 4.14
C SER A 189 2.90 14.11 5.29
N SER A 190 1.59 14.38 5.25
CA SER A 190 0.60 13.76 6.13
C SER A 190 0.13 12.39 5.63
N ASN A 191 0.38 12.05 4.35
CA ASN A 191 0.06 10.76 3.75
C ASN A 191 1.24 10.26 2.90
N PHE A 192 2.02 9.35 3.47
CA PHE A 192 3.17 8.77 2.80
C PHE A 192 2.84 7.98 1.52
N SER A 193 1.60 7.54 1.32
CA SER A 193 1.18 6.83 0.10
C SER A 193 1.39 7.65 -1.16
N VAL A 194 1.24 8.98 -1.07
CA VAL A 194 1.51 9.90 -2.20
C VAL A 194 2.98 9.86 -2.61
N ILE A 195 3.88 9.71 -1.64
CA ILE A 195 5.32 9.59 -1.89
C ILE A 195 5.66 8.18 -2.36
N TYR A 196 5.02 7.15 -1.80
CA TYR A 196 5.25 5.76 -2.14
C TYR A 196 4.81 5.40 -3.57
N PHE A 197 3.64 5.87 -4.02
CA PHE A 197 3.14 5.62 -5.37
C PHE A 197 3.76 6.54 -6.44
N SER A 198 4.45 7.59 -6.05
CA SER A 198 4.90 8.61 -6.99
C SER A 198 6.05 8.09 -7.87
N SER A 199 5.84 8.20 -9.19
CA SER A 199 6.87 7.91 -10.20
C SER A 199 8.05 8.89 -10.16
N PHE A 200 7.98 9.94 -9.33
CA PHE A 200 9.06 10.91 -9.16
C PHE A 200 9.92 10.59 -7.93
N THR A 201 9.30 10.19 -6.83
CA THR A 201 9.98 9.98 -5.54
C THR A 201 10.43 8.55 -5.35
N HIS A 202 9.71 7.56 -5.87
CA HIS A 202 10.00 6.14 -5.60
C HIS A 202 10.64 5.39 -6.79
N ILE A 203 10.99 6.10 -7.87
CA ILE A 203 11.62 5.49 -9.05
C ILE A 203 13.15 5.30 -8.90
N PHE A 204 13.78 5.88 -7.88
CA PHE A 204 15.22 5.83 -7.68
C PHE A 204 15.85 4.42 -7.67
N PRO A 205 15.22 3.33 -7.16
CA PRO A 205 15.86 2.02 -7.12
C PRO A 205 16.24 1.51 -8.51
N PHE A 206 15.41 1.78 -9.54
CA PHE A 206 15.73 1.47 -10.93
C PHE A 206 17.04 2.11 -11.39
N PHE A 207 17.26 3.38 -11.03
CA PHE A 207 18.46 4.11 -11.41
C PHE A 207 19.69 3.61 -10.66
N ALA A 208 19.55 3.17 -9.41
CA ALA A 208 20.61 2.49 -8.67
C ALA A 208 21.06 1.20 -9.38
N GLY A 209 20.11 0.38 -9.83
CA GLY A 209 20.38 -0.79 -10.66
C GLY A 209 21.05 -0.44 -11.98
N SER A 210 20.61 0.65 -12.62
CA SER A 210 21.19 1.16 -13.87
C SER A 210 22.64 1.57 -13.71
N VAL A 211 23.00 2.19 -12.58
CA VAL A 211 24.39 2.51 -12.22
C VAL A 211 25.22 1.23 -12.13
N LEU A 212 24.74 0.22 -11.41
CA LEU A 212 25.46 -1.05 -11.27
C LEU A 212 25.66 -1.76 -12.62
N ALA A 213 24.71 -1.63 -13.54
CA ALA A 213 24.81 -2.19 -14.89
C ALA A 213 25.98 -1.60 -15.70
N THR A 214 26.29 -0.31 -15.54
CA THR A 214 27.44 0.30 -16.26
C THR A 214 28.78 -0.18 -15.72
N VAL A 215 28.83 -0.68 -14.49
CA VAL A 215 30.05 -1.19 -13.86
C VAL A 215 30.23 -2.69 -14.14
N SER A 216 29.20 -3.49 -13.89
CA SER A 216 29.27 -4.95 -13.98
C SER A 216 28.94 -5.51 -15.36
N GLY A 217 27.86 -5.04 -15.98
CA GLY A 217 27.37 -5.55 -17.26
C GLY A 217 26.93 -7.02 -17.22
N ILE A 218 26.47 -7.52 -18.37
CA ILE A 218 26.10 -8.93 -18.54
C ILE A 218 27.06 -9.61 -19.52
N SER A 219 27.02 -9.27 -20.80
CA SER A 219 27.90 -9.88 -21.80
C SER A 219 29.20 -9.09 -21.94
N ASP A 220 29.11 -7.75 -21.92
CA ASP A 220 30.27 -6.86 -21.90
C ASP A 220 30.67 -6.50 -20.45
N LEU A 221 31.64 -7.24 -19.90
CA LEU A 221 32.14 -7.03 -18.54
C LEU A 221 33.02 -5.78 -18.45
N GLY A 222 32.65 -4.83 -17.60
CA GLY A 222 33.46 -3.64 -17.32
C GLY A 222 34.79 -4.00 -16.64
N ALA A 223 35.85 -3.24 -16.93
CA ALA A 223 37.17 -3.44 -16.31
C ALA A 223 37.15 -3.44 -14.76
N PRO A 224 36.38 -2.56 -14.08
CA PRO A 224 36.27 -2.59 -12.61
C PRO A 224 35.65 -3.88 -12.08
N PHE A 225 34.66 -4.43 -12.79
CA PHE A 225 34.01 -5.66 -12.38
C PHE A 225 34.93 -6.88 -12.50
N ARG A 226 35.70 -7.00 -13.57
CA ARG A 226 36.68 -8.09 -13.71
C ARG A 226 37.69 -8.11 -12.56
N LYS A 227 38.20 -6.94 -12.15
CA LYS A 227 39.11 -6.83 -10.99
C LYS A 227 38.43 -7.29 -9.69
N MET A 228 37.19 -6.88 -9.47
CA MET A 228 36.42 -7.26 -8.28
C MET A 228 36.07 -8.75 -8.28
N GLU A 229 35.68 -9.30 -9.43
CA GLU A 229 35.39 -10.72 -9.60
C GLU A 229 36.64 -11.59 -9.36
N GLN A 230 37.83 -11.11 -9.70
CA GLN A 230 39.10 -11.75 -9.33
C GLN A 230 39.39 -11.68 -7.82
N ALA A 231 39.06 -10.56 -7.17
CA ALA A 231 39.31 -10.35 -5.74
C ALA A 231 38.33 -11.10 -4.81
N LEU A 232 37.11 -11.37 -5.28
CA LEU A 232 36.08 -12.08 -4.53
C LEU A 232 36.17 -13.59 -4.79
N ASP A 233 36.59 -14.33 -3.77
CA ASP A 233 36.49 -15.78 -3.76
C ASP A 233 35.03 -16.26 -3.55
N LEU A 234 34.81 -17.55 -3.73
CA LEU A 234 33.49 -18.15 -3.63
C LEU A 234 32.90 -18.04 -2.21
N LYS A 235 33.73 -18.15 -1.16
CA LYS A 235 33.27 -18.05 0.25
C LYS A 235 32.80 -16.63 0.56
N LYS A 236 33.56 -15.61 0.15
CA LYS A 236 33.18 -14.19 0.27
C LYS A 236 31.93 -13.88 -0.53
N THR A 237 31.78 -14.47 -1.71
CA THR A 237 30.58 -14.31 -2.55
C THR A 237 29.33 -14.85 -1.85
N PHE A 238 29.41 -16.06 -1.27
CA PHE A 238 28.31 -16.61 -0.48
C PHE A 238 28.05 -15.81 0.80
N TYR A 239 29.09 -15.29 1.45
CA TYR A 239 28.94 -14.42 2.62
C TYR A 239 28.20 -13.13 2.26
N LEU A 240 28.59 -12.44 1.18
CA LEU A 240 27.88 -11.23 0.71
C LEU A 240 26.43 -11.52 0.35
N LEU A 241 26.17 -12.66 -0.30
CA LEU A 241 24.81 -13.10 -0.63
C LEU A 241 23.99 -13.36 0.63
N GLY A 242 24.54 -14.07 1.62
CA GLY A 242 23.89 -14.35 2.89
C GLY A 242 23.64 -13.10 3.73
N VAL A 243 24.61 -12.17 3.80
CA VAL A 243 24.48 -10.90 4.52
C VAL A 243 23.44 -10.00 3.86
N SER A 244 23.48 -9.85 2.52
CA SER A 244 22.48 -9.03 1.82
C SER A 244 21.07 -9.59 1.97
N PHE A 245 20.88 -10.91 1.84
CA PHE A 245 19.60 -11.57 2.09
C PHE A 245 19.14 -11.40 3.55
N GLY A 246 20.02 -11.65 4.52
CA GLY A 246 19.73 -11.51 5.94
C GLY A 246 19.39 -10.07 6.33
N ALA A 247 20.08 -9.08 5.75
CA ALA A 247 19.79 -7.66 5.96
C ALA A 247 18.44 -7.26 5.37
N LEU A 248 18.11 -7.71 4.15
CA LEU A 248 16.78 -7.50 3.55
C LEU A 248 15.67 -8.14 4.40
N LEU A 249 15.90 -9.36 4.90
CA LEU A 249 14.96 -10.04 5.79
C LEU A 249 14.81 -9.28 7.12
N LEU A 250 15.90 -8.78 7.69
CA LEU A 250 15.86 -7.98 8.92
C LEU A 250 15.03 -6.71 8.74
N LEU A 251 15.17 -6.01 7.61
CA LEU A 251 14.38 -4.82 7.32
C LEU A 251 12.86 -5.11 7.31
N THR A 252 12.45 -6.34 6.98
CA THR A 252 11.01 -6.70 7.00
C THR A 252 10.38 -6.68 8.39
N PHE A 253 11.18 -6.80 9.45
CA PHE A 253 10.71 -6.70 10.83
C PHE A 253 10.82 -5.29 11.39
N LEU A 254 11.75 -4.48 10.86
CA LEU A 254 12.09 -3.17 11.42
C LEU A 254 11.30 -2.02 10.78
N LEU A 255 11.06 -2.09 9.46
CA LEU A 255 10.41 -1.02 8.74
C LEU A 255 8.89 -1.11 8.91
N LYS A 256 8.26 0.05 9.09
CA LYS A 256 6.80 0.22 9.06
C LYS A 256 6.45 1.28 8.03
N PHE A 257 5.36 1.10 7.31
CA PHE A 257 5.00 1.99 6.20
C PHE A 257 4.65 3.41 6.65
N ASP A 258 4.11 3.58 7.86
CA ASP A 258 3.73 4.88 8.45
C ASP A 258 4.89 5.57 9.19
N ASN A 259 6.08 4.96 9.21
CA ASN A 259 7.24 5.49 9.91
C ASN A 259 8.11 6.36 9.00
N LEU A 260 8.44 7.57 9.47
CA LEU A 260 9.31 8.52 8.77
C LEU A 260 10.67 7.90 8.37
N LEU A 261 11.30 7.10 9.24
CA LEU A 261 12.61 6.50 8.98
C LEU A 261 12.62 5.57 7.76
N THR A 262 11.48 4.98 7.41
CA THR A 262 11.32 4.15 6.21
C THR A 262 11.62 4.95 4.95
N TYR A 263 11.13 6.19 4.86
CA TYR A 263 11.30 7.06 3.69
C TYR A 263 12.64 7.80 3.69
N LEU A 264 13.22 8.03 4.87
CA LEU A 264 14.54 8.65 4.98
C LEU A 264 15.67 7.67 4.63
N PHE A 265 15.58 6.43 5.12
CA PHE A 265 16.69 5.47 5.03
C PHE A 265 16.26 4.05 4.67
N GLY A 266 15.05 3.62 5.03
CA GLY A 266 14.59 2.24 4.81
C GLY A 266 14.66 1.79 3.34
N PHE A 267 14.05 2.55 2.43
CA PHE A 267 14.09 2.23 0.99
C PHE A 267 15.51 2.34 0.39
N LEU A 268 16.33 3.27 0.89
CA LEU A 268 17.73 3.39 0.49
C LEU A 268 18.51 2.13 0.89
N PHE A 269 18.36 1.66 2.13
CA PHE A 269 19.01 0.42 2.59
C PHE A 269 18.53 -0.80 1.82
N SER A 270 17.22 -0.92 1.57
CA SER A 270 16.68 -1.99 0.71
C SER A 270 17.33 -1.99 -0.67
N THR A 271 17.44 -0.80 -1.29
CA THR A 271 18.10 -0.63 -2.60
C THR A 271 19.57 -1.03 -2.54
N VAL A 272 20.32 -0.58 -1.53
CA VAL A 272 21.75 -0.93 -1.38
C VAL A 272 21.95 -2.43 -1.18
N PHE A 273 21.17 -3.07 -0.31
CA PHE A 273 21.28 -4.51 -0.09
C PHE A 273 20.86 -5.30 -1.34
N SER A 274 19.88 -4.81 -2.10
CA SER A 274 19.53 -5.37 -3.41
C SER A 274 20.69 -5.29 -4.39
N LEU A 275 21.40 -4.16 -4.46
CA LEU A 275 22.61 -4.02 -5.30
C LEU A 275 23.70 -5.01 -4.91
N VAL A 276 23.96 -5.18 -3.62
CA VAL A 276 24.93 -6.17 -3.11
C VAL A 276 24.51 -7.59 -3.52
N MET A 277 23.23 -7.92 -3.40
CA MET A 277 22.71 -9.23 -3.79
C MET A 277 22.84 -9.48 -5.31
N ILE A 278 22.51 -8.49 -6.13
CA ILE A 278 22.67 -8.54 -7.60
C ILE A 278 24.13 -8.73 -7.97
N LEU A 279 25.02 -7.97 -7.33
CA LEU A 279 26.46 -8.07 -7.57
C LEU A 279 27.00 -9.45 -7.16
N ALA A 280 26.64 -9.95 -5.98
CA ALA A 280 27.07 -11.25 -5.49
C ALA A 280 26.59 -12.38 -6.42
N THR A 281 25.35 -12.34 -6.88
CA THR A 281 24.81 -13.33 -7.84
C THR A 281 25.46 -13.22 -9.21
N ARG A 282 25.82 -12.01 -9.67
CA ARG A 282 26.58 -11.81 -10.91
C ARG A 282 27.99 -12.40 -10.83
N VAL A 283 28.69 -12.21 -9.72
CA VAL A 283 30.00 -12.83 -9.47
C VAL A 283 29.87 -14.35 -9.36
N LEU A 284 28.84 -14.83 -8.66
CA LEU A 284 28.57 -16.26 -8.53
C LEU A 284 28.37 -16.93 -9.89
N HIS A 285 27.71 -16.26 -10.85
CA HIS A 285 27.57 -16.75 -12.22
C HIS A 285 28.91 -17.03 -12.89
N GLU A 286 29.87 -16.10 -12.79
CA GLU A 286 31.22 -16.27 -13.38
C GLU A 286 32.03 -17.35 -12.67
N LYS A 287 31.89 -17.47 -11.34
CA LYS A 287 32.62 -18.46 -10.54
C LYS A 287 32.08 -19.88 -10.62
N THR A 288 30.88 -20.07 -11.18
CA THR A 288 30.22 -21.39 -11.25
C THR A 288 29.78 -21.74 -12.67
N PRO A 289 30.68 -21.72 -13.67
CA PRO A 289 30.30 -21.87 -15.08
C PRO A 289 29.61 -23.21 -15.38
N HIS A 290 29.99 -24.28 -14.68
CA HIS A 290 29.50 -25.65 -14.89
C HIS A 290 28.37 -26.08 -13.94
N LEU A 291 27.95 -25.23 -13.00
CA LEU A 291 26.87 -25.56 -12.07
C LEU A 291 25.54 -25.00 -12.57
N ASP A 292 24.54 -25.86 -12.74
CA ASP A 292 23.19 -25.43 -13.07
C ASP A 292 22.39 -25.05 -11.81
N GLU A 293 21.42 -24.16 -11.99
CA GLU A 293 20.48 -23.85 -10.92
C GLU A 293 19.54 -25.02 -10.65
N PRO A 294 19.18 -25.29 -9.38
CA PRO A 294 18.14 -26.25 -9.06
C PRO A 294 16.83 -25.95 -9.81
N PRO A 295 16.15 -26.98 -10.38
CA PRO A 295 14.92 -26.78 -11.16
C PRO A 295 13.81 -26.06 -10.41
N VAL A 296 13.70 -26.28 -9.09
CA VAL A 296 12.70 -25.62 -8.23
C VAL A 296 12.96 -24.12 -8.14
N ILE A 297 14.22 -23.70 -7.98
CA ILE A 297 14.61 -22.28 -7.94
C ILE A 297 14.30 -21.63 -9.29
N THR A 298 14.65 -22.32 -10.37
CA THR A 298 14.32 -21.86 -11.74
C THR A 298 12.82 -21.71 -11.93
N PHE A 299 12.01 -22.69 -11.52
CA PHE A 299 10.55 -22.64 -11.63
C PHE A 299 9.97 -21.43 -10.91
N ILE A 300 10.30 -21.23 -9.63
CA ILE A 300 9.77 -20.10 -8.84
C ILE A 300 10.16 -18.76 -9.47
N ALA A 301 11.41 -18.63 -9.92
CA ALA A 301 11.91 -17.39 -10.53
C ALA A 301 11.37 -17.13 -11.95
N ASP A 302 11.03 -18.18 -12.69
CA ASP A 302 10.41 -18.08 -14.01
C ASP A 302 8.94 -17.62 -13.88
N THR A 303 8.21 -18.16 -12.90
CA THR A 303 6.82 -17.81 -12.62
C THR A 303 6.64 -16.58 -11.73
N SER A 304 7.72 -16.00 -11.18
CA SER A 304 7.63 -14.97 -10.13
C SER A 304 6.79 -13.75 -10.53
N TYR A 305 6.87 -13.33 -11.79
CA TYR A 305 6.07 -12.22 -12.31
C TYR A 305 4.57 -12.57 -12.33
N GLY A 306 4.21 -13.75 -12.81
CA GLY A 306 2.81 -14.19 -12.81
C GLY A 306 2.28 -14.32 -11.37
N VAL A 307 3.06 -14.92 -10.46
CA VAL A 307 2.67 -15.02 -9.05
C VAL A 307 2.46 -13.63 -8.44
N TYR A 308 3.33 -12.67 -8.74
CA TYR A 308 3.15 -11.28 -8.32
C TYR A 308 1.85 -10.66 -8.84
N LEU A 309 1.39 -10.98 -10.06
CA LEU A 309 0.11 -10.47 -10.55
C LEU A 309 -1.10 -11.13 -9.87
N PHE A 310 -1.04 -12.44 -9.63
CA PHE A 310 -2.18 -13.19 -9.13
C PHE A 310 -2.35 -13.10 -7.60
N HIS A 311 -1.26 -12.97 -6.84
CA HIS A 311 -1.32 -13.14 -5.39
C HIS A 311 -2.24 -12.15 -4.70
N TRP A 312 -2.18 -10.87 -5.05
CA TRP A 312 -2.93 -9.83 -4.36
C TRP A 312 -4.45 -9.94 -4.57
N PRO A 313 -4.98 -9.96 -5.80
CA PRO A 313 -6.42 -10.07 -6.00
C PRO A 313 -6.98 -11.37 -5.41
N PHE A 314 -6.28 -12.50 -5.56
CA PHE A 314 -6.71 -13.75 -4.94
C PHE A 314 -6.67 -13.68 -3.42
N TYR A 315 -5.65 -13.06 -2.83
CA TYR A 315 -5.59 -12.90 -1.38
C TYR A 315 -6.73 -12.04 -0.85
N ILE A 316 -7.04 -10.91 -1.52
CA ILE A 316 -8.20 -10.08 -1.17
C ILE A 316 -9.50 -10.87 -1.28
N ILE A 317 -9.68 -11.65 -2.35
CA ILE A 317 -10.87 -12.49 -2.52
C ILE A 317 -10.98 -13.54 -1.42
N PHE A 318 -9.95 -14.37 -1.23
CA PHE A 318 -10.02 -15.51 -0.32
C PHE A 318 -10.00 -15.11 1.16
N SER A 319 -9.38 -13.98 1.52
CA SER A 319 -9.43 -13.46 2.90
C SER A 319 -10.81 -12.96 3.31
N GLN A 320 -11.70 -12.63 2.34
CA GLN A 320 -13.11 -12.35 2.63
C GLN A 320 -13.92 -13.64 2.86
N LEU A 321 -13.45 -14.78 2.37
CA LEU A 321 -14.21 -16.04 2.36
C LEU A 321 -13.74 -17.04 3.42
N LEU A 322 -12.46 -16.95 3.79
CA LEU A 322 -11.76 -17.96 4.59
C LEU A 322 -10.90 -17.29 5.66
N ASN A 323 -10.52 -18.07 6.67
CA ASN A 323 -9.48 -17.63 7.60
C ASN A 323 -8.14 -17.42 6.86
N ASN A 324 -7.25 -16.62 7.46
CA ASN A 324 -6.01 -16.22 6.81
C ASN A 324 -5.15 -17.41 6.33
N GLY A 325 -5.02 -18.46 7.13
CA GLY A 325 -4.19 -19.61 6.78
C GLY A 325 -4.66 -20.32 5.49
N LEU A 326 -5.97 -20.57 5.38
CA LEU A 326 -6.55 -21.16 4.17
C LEU A 326 -6.53 -20.19 2.98
N ALA A 327 -6.77 -18.90 3.23
CA ALA A 327 -6.69 -17.87 2.19
C ALA A 327 -5.28 -17.80 1.57
N VAL A 328 -4.23 -17.82 2.40
CA VAL A 328 -2.83 -17.85 1.96
C VAL A 328 -2.51 -19.11 1.17
N LEU A 329 -2.95 -20.27 1.64
CA LEU A 329 -2.72 -21.56 0.98
C LEU A 329 -3.34 -21.58 -0.42
N LEU A 330 -4.63 -21.24 -0.55
CA LEU A 330 -5.33 -21.21 -1.84
C LEU A 330 -4.76 -20.14 -2.77
N THR A 331 -4.48 -18.95 -2.24
CA THR A 331 -3.82 -17.87 -3.01
C THR A 331 -2.51 -18.37 -3.60
N THR A 332 -1.67 -19.01 -2.78
CA THR A 332 -0.36 -19.48 -3.22
C THR A 332 -0.51 -20.55 -4.31
N ILE A 333 -1.33 -21.57 -4.08
CA ILE A 333 -1.55 -22.66 -5.04
C ILE A 333 -2.06 -22.12 -6.37
N LEU A 334 -3.12 -21.31 -6.36
CA LEU A 334 -3.72 -20.78 -7.58
C LEU A 334 -2.81 -19.77 -8.30
N SER A 335 -2.11 -18.91 -7.55
CA SER A 335 -1.15 -17.97 -8.15
C SER A 335 -0.03 -18.70 -8.88
N PHE A 336 0.56 -19.75 -8.27
CA PHE A 336 1.58 -20.56 -8.95
C PHE A 336 1.00 -21.36 -10.13
N ALA A 337 -0.19 -21.93 -9.99
CA ALA A 337 -0.83 -22.69 -11.06
C ALA A 337 -1.10 -21.82 -12.31
N PHE A 338 -1.75 -20.67 -12.13
CA PHE A 338 -2.04 -19.76 -13.25
C PHE A 338 -0.78 -19.06 -13.78
N ALA A 339 0.19 -18.73 -12.92
CA ALA A 339 1.47 -18.18 -13.37
C ALA A 339 2.27 -19.21 -14.19
N ALA A 340 2.28 -20.48 -13.80
CA ALA A 340 2.93 -21.55 -14.56
C ALA A 340 2.23 -21.77 -15.91
N GLY A 341 0.88 -21.78 -15.93
CA GLY A 341 0.11 -21.84 -17.16
C GLY A 341 0.41 -20.66 -18.10
N SER A 342 0.50 -19.45 -17.55
CA SER A 342 0.89 -18.25 -18.29
C SER A 342 2.30 -18.38 -18.88
N PHE A 343 3.29 -18.65 -18.04
CA PHE A 343 4.71 -18.61 -18.42
C PHE A 343 5.12 -19.74 -19.36
N TYR A 344 4.69 -20.96 -19.08
CA TYR A 344 5.14 -22.13 -19.83
C TYR A 344 4.27 -22.45 -21.05
N LEU A 345 3.00 -22.01 -21.07
CA LEU A 345 2.06 -22.35 -22.14
C LEU A 345 1.70 -21.12 -22.98
N LEU A 346 1.16 -20.07 -22.34
CA LEU A 346 0.57 -18.93 -23.05
C LEU A 346 1.62 -18.01 -23.68
N GLU A 347 2.64 -17.60 -22.92
CA GLU A 347 3.69 -16.69 -23.40
C GLU A 347 4.49 -17.25 -24.59
N PRO A 348 4.99 -18.51 -24.58
CA PRO A 348 5.70 -19.07 -25.72
C PRO A 348 4.82 -19.18 -26.96
N THR A 349 3.55 -19.57 -26.78
CA THR A 349 2.59 -19.73 -27.88
C THR A 349 2.29 -18.38 -28.55
N LEU A 350 2.07 -17.32 -27.77
CA LEU A 350 1.92 -15.95 -28.29
C LEU A 350 3.17 -15.46 -29.03
N ALA A 351 4.34 -15.91 -28.60
CA ALA A 351 5.61 -15.62 -29.26
C ALA A 351 5.88 -16.51 -30.49
N GLY A 352 4.96 -17.40 -30.88
CA GLY A 352 5.12 -18.33 -31.99
C GLY A 352 6.18 -19.42 -31.74
N LYS A 353 6.49 -19.71 -30.48
CA LYS A 353 7.50 -20.70 -30.07
C LYS A 353 6.82 -21.93 -29.46
N PRO A 354 7.38 -23.14 -29.67
CA PRO A 354 6.87 -24.31 -28.99
C PRO A 354 7.10 -24.17 -27.48
N PRO A 355 6.07 -24.40 -26.66
CA PRO A 355 6.16 -24.38 -25.21
C PRO A 355 7.11 -25.47 -24.71
N LYS A 356 7.86 -25.14 -23.66
CA LYS A 356 8.85 -26.04 -23.05
C LYS A 356 8.70 -25.99 -21.54
N VAL A 357 8.50 -27.14 -20.91
CA VAL A 357 8.47 -27.28 -19.45
C VAL A 357 9.71 -28.06 -19.04
N PHE A 358 10.54 -27.48 -18.17
CA PHE A 358 11.83 -28.08 -17.76
C PHE A 358 12.72 -28.55 -18.93
N GLY A 359 12.70 -27.82 -20.05
CA GLY A 359 13.51 -28.14 -21.23
C GLY A 359 12.90 -29.20 -22.17
N LEU A 360 11.85 -29.90 -21.75
CA LEU A 360 11.10 -30.85 -22.58
C LEU A 360 10.12 -30.10 -23.47
N LYS A 361 10.20 -30.33 -24.79
CA LYS A 361 9.21 -29.83 -25.75
C LYS A 361 7.91 -30.59 -25.54
N MET A 362 6.80 -29.88 -25.42
CA MET A 362 5.48 -30.50 -25.38
C MET A 362 4.68 -30.09 -26.62
N ASP A 363 4.09 -31.05 -27.34
CA ASP A 363 3.06 -30.74 -28.33
C ASP A 363 1.73 -30.56 -27.61
N ILE A 364 1.44 -29.31 -27.24
CA ILE A 364 0.23 -28.95 -26.52
C ILE A 364 -0.73 -28.16 -27.39
N LYS A 365 -0.66 -28.28 -28.73
CA LYS A 365 -1.58 -27.59 -29.63
C LYS A 365 -3.05 -27.91 -29.31
N GLN A 366 -3.31 -29.11 -28.80
CA GLN A 366 -4.63 -29.56 -28.32
C GLN A 366 -5.08 -28.90 -27.00
N ILE A 367 -4.17 -28.35 -26.19
CA ILE A 367 -4.45 -27.69 -24.91
C ILE A 367 -4.44 -26.16 -25.07
N THR A 368 -3.52 -25.63 -25.87
CA THR A 368 -3.38 -24.19 -26.08
C THR A 368 -4.56 -23.60 -26.84
N MET A 369 -5.08 -24.28 -27.86
CA MET A 369 -6.24 -23.80 -28.62
C MET A 369 -7.49 -23.65 -27.72
N PRO A 370 -7.91 -24.65 -26.93
CA PRO A 370 -8.97 -24.48 -25.94
C PRO A 370 -8.68 -23.37 -24.91
N ALA A 371 -7.44 -23.26 -24.43
CA ALA A 371 -7.07 -22.20 -23.49
C ALA A 371 -7.25 -20.80 -24.10
N PHE A 372 -6.89 -20.60 -25.37
CA PHE A 372 -7.15 -19.34 -26.08
C PHE A 372 -8.64 -19.09 -26.28
N TYR A 373 -9.41 -20.12 -26.67
CA TYR A 373 -10.87 -19.99 -26.80
C TYR A 373 -11.55 -19.67 -25.48
N SER A 374 -11.03 -20.15 -24.34
CA SER A 374 -11.55 -19.84 -23.00
C SER A 374 -11.43 -18.36 -22.63
N LEU A 375 -10.54 -17.59 -23.27
CA LEU A 375 -10.42 -16.15 -23.05
C LEU A 375 -11.65 -15.39 -23.55
N ILE A 376 -12.37 -15.91 -24.55
CA ILE A 376 -13.58 -15.27 -25.10
C ILE A 376 -14.72 -15.23 -24.05
N PRO A 377 -15.19 -16.36 -23.49
CA PRO A 377 -16.22 -16.32 -22.45
C PRO A 377 -15.73 -15.61 -21.19
N LEU A 378 -14.45 -15.71 -20.81
CA LEU A 378 -13.91 -14.93 -19.69
C LEU A 378 -13.98 -13.42 -19.94
N THR A 379 -13.72 -12.97 -21.16
CA THR A 379 -13.85 -11.56 -21.55
C THR A 379 -15.31 -11.10 -21.43
N LEU A 380 -16.26 -11.92 -21.89
CA LEU A 380 -17.69 -11.60 -21.75
C LEU A 380 -18.10 -11.51 -20.27
N VAL A 381 -17.67 -12.46 -19.43
CA VAL A 381 -17.91 -12.42 -17.99
C VAL A 381 -17.31 -11.17 -17.36
N ALA A 382 -16.06 -10.83 -17.68
CA ALA A 382 -15.40 -9.62 -17.20
C ALA A 382 -16.17 -8.35 -17.60
N LEU A 383 -16.65 -8.25 -18.84
CA LEU A 383 -17.46 -7.12 -19.32
C LEU A 383 -18.79 -7.01 -18.56
N VAL A 384 -19.49 -8.13 -18.34
CA VAL A 384 -20.73 -8.13 -17.55
C VAL A 384 -20.47 -7.64 -16.12
N ILE A 385 -19.39 -8.10 -15.47
CA ILE A 385 -19.04 -7.65 -14.13
C ILE A 385 -18.68 -6.16 -14.13
N ILE A 386 -17.92 -5.67 -15.12
CA ILE A 386 -17.58 -4.23 -15.24
C ILE A 386 -18.85 -3.38 -15.37
N ILE A 387 -19.83 -3.81 -16.16
CA ILE A 387 -21.08 -3.06 -16.39
C ILE A 387 -22.01 -3.10 -15.16
N THR A 388 -22.02 -4.21 -14.42
CA THR A 388 -22.92 -4.42 -13.29
C THR A 388 -22.33 -4.01 -11.94
N ALA A 389 -21.01 -3.80 -11.86
CA ALA A 389 -20.32 -3.33 -10.68
C ALA A 389 -20.76 -1.90 -10.31
N PRO A 390 -20.93 -1.60 -9.00
CA PRO A 390 -21.25 -0.25 -8.58
C PRO A 390 -20.08 0.70 -8.90
N LYS A 391 -20.37 1.97 -9.16
CA LYS A 391 -19.32 2.98 -9.39
C LYS A 391 -18.58 3.35 -8.10
N ILE A 392 -19.32 3.42 -6.99
CA ILE A 392 -18.85 3.71 -5.64
C ILE A 392 -19.43 2.63 -4.74
N GLY A 393 -18.65 2.10 -3.81
CA GLY A 393 -19.14 1.11 -2.85
C GLY A 393 -20.18 1.73 -1.92
N ALA A 394 -21.15 0.96 -1.45
CA ALA A 394 -22.16 1.44 -0.50
C ALA A 394 -21.52 1.99 0.79
N PHE A 395 -20.39 1.39 1.21
CA PHE A 395 -19.61 1.89 2.33
C PHE A 395 -19.04 3.29 2.08
N GLU A 396 -18.41 3.49 0.93
CA GLU A 396 -17.77 4.76 0.55
C GLU A 396 -18.81 5.84 0.26
N GLU A 397 -19.91 5.48 -0.40
CA GLU A 397 -21.05 6.36 -0.64
C GLU A 397 -21.58 6.92 0.69
N ASN A 398 -21.80 6.07 1.70
CA ASN A 398 -22.27 6.50 3.01
C ASN A 398 -21.28 7.48 3.69
N LEU A 399 -19.98 7.23 3.54
CA LEU A 399 -18.94 8.06 4.12
C LEU A 399 -18.88 9.44 3.44
N LEU A 400 -19.02 9.48 2.11
CA LEU A 400 -19.09 10.72 1.32
C LEU A 400 -20.35 11.52 1.64
N THR A 401 -21.51 10.88 1.70
CA THR A 401 -22.77 11.56 2.03
C THR A 401 -22.71 12.16 3.43
N ASN A 402 -22.18 11.42 4.39
CA ASN A 402 -22.02 11.90 5.77
C ASN A 402 -21.05 13.08 5.85
N GLY A 403 -19.94 13.04 5.11
CA GLY A 403 -18.99 14.15 5.03
C GLY A 403 -19.59 15.42 4.43
N LEU A 404 -20.41 15.31 3.38
CA LEU A 404 -21.12 16.45 2.78
C LEU A 404 -22.16 17.06 3.72
N VAL A 405 -22.97 16.21 4.37
CA VAL A 405 -23.96 16.63 5.37
C VAL A 405 -23.27 17.33 6.54
N GLN A 406 -22.11 16.83 6.97
CA GLN A 406 -21.29 17.46 8.01
C GLN A 406 -20.82 18.86 7.61
N ALA A 407 -20.30 19.01 6.38
CA ALA A 407 -19.81 20.30 5.89
C ALA A 407 -20.93 21.36 5.81
N ASP A 408 -22.11 20.98 5.33
CA ASP A 408 -23.28 21.87 5.28
C ASP A 408 -23.73 22.28 6.69
N ASN A 409 -23.84 21.33 7.62
CA ASN A 409 -24.22 21.62 9.01
C ASN A 409 -23.22 22.55 9.71
N LYS A 410 -21.91 22.33 9.51
CA LYS A 410 -20.87 23.20 10.09
C LYS A 410 -21.06 24.64 9.63
N MET A 411 -21.37 24.85 8.35
CA MET A 411 -21.63 26.18 7.79
C MET A 411 -22.88 26.82 8.39
N GLN A 412 -23.97 26.07 8.53
CA GLN A 412 -25.23 26.57 9.11
C GLN A 412 -25.08 26.92 10.60
N ILE A 413 -24.49 26.04 11.40
CA ILE A 413 -24.39 26.23 12.85
C ILE A 413 -23.35 27.32 13.20
N THR A 414 -22.24 27.42 12.46
CA THR A 414 -21.26 28.51 12.64
C THR A 414 -21.95 29.87 12.44
N ARG A 415 -22.83 29.99 11.45
CA ARG A 415 -23.63 31.20 11.23
C ARG A 415 -24.55 31.49 12.41
N THR A 416 -25.33 30.51 12.85
CA THR A 416 -26.24 30.65 14.00
C THR A 416 -25.52 31.02 15.30
N GLN A 417 -24.27 30.60 15.50
CA GLN A 417 -23.50 30.90 16.70
C GLN A 417 -22.86 32.29 16.68
N VAL A 418 -22.43 32.76 15.51
CA VAL A 418 -22.03 34.16 15.33
C VAL A 418 -23.23 35.08 15.63
N ASP A 419 -24.44 34.65 15.26
CA ASP A 419 -25.67 35.44 15.45
C ASP A 419 -26.18 35.41 16.91
N ASN A 420 -25.91 34.35 17.69
CA ASN A 420 -26.51 34.11 19.02
C ASN A 420 -25.55 34.22 20.22
N ALA A 421 -24.40 34.87 20.09
CA ALA A 421 -23.42 35.01 21.17
C ALA A 421 -24.00 35.70 22.43
N THR A 422 -24.53 34.90 23.36
CA THR A 422 -25.03 35.35 24.67
C THR A 422 -24.31 34.65 25.80
N ALA A 423 -24.03 35.43 26.83
CA ALA A 423 -23.02 35.21 27.86
C ALA A 423 -23.34 34.07 28.82
N SER A 424 -22.48 33.05 28.84
CA SER A 424 -22.27 32.19 30.01
C SER A 424 -21.13 32.76 30.87
N GLN A 425 -20.91 32.23 32.09
CA GLN A 425 -19.86 32.69 33.01
C GLN A 425 -18.43 32.71 32.41
N TYR A 426 -18.21 31.93 31.34
CA TYR A 426 -16.97 31.88 30.56
C TYR A 426 -17.14 32.30 29.08
N ASN A 427 -18.29 32.84 28.69
CA ASN A 427 -18.66 33.14 27.29
C ASN A 427 -18.56 31.93 26.33
N VAL A 428 -18.82 30.72 26.85
CA VAL A 428 -18.89 29.48 26.08
C VAL A 428 -20.35 29.18 25.72
N ALA A 429 -20.62 28.88 24.44
CA ALA A 429 -21.93 28.49 23.97
C ALA A 429 -22.26 27.04 24.39
N LYS A 430 -23.53 26.80 24.75
CA LYS A 430 -24.02 25.43 25.05
C LYS A 430 -24.05 24.60 23.76
N GLY A 431 -23.91 23.29 23.93
CA GLY A 431 -23.97 22.31 22.85
C GLY A 431 -22.78 21.37 22.87
N THR A 432 -22.60 20.64 21.77
CA THR A 432 -21.58 19.60 21.67
C THR A 432 -20.82 19.70 20.36
N THR A 433 -19.49 19.80 20.46
CA THR A 433 -18.57 19.67 19.31
C THR A 433 -17.92 18.29 19.35
N VAL A 434 -17.95 17.55 18.25
CA VAL A 434 -17.28 16.26 18.10
C VAL A 434 -16.12 16.43 17.11
N ILE A 435 -14.91 16.08 17.54
CA ILE A 435 -13.75 15.91 16.67
C ILE A 435 -13.47 14.42 16.57
N GLY A 436 -13.77 13.83 15.41
CA GLY A 436 -13.82 12.38 15.26
C GLY A 436 -13.02 11.80 14.08
N ASP A 437 -12.84 10.49 14.11
CA ASP A 437 -12.25 9.69 13.02
C ASP A 437 -13.33 9.06 12.12
N SER A 438 -12.97 8.05 11.32
CA SER A 438 -13.91 7.35 10.43
C SER A 438 -15.09 6.70 11.15
N VAL A 439 -14.92 6.27 12.41
CA VAL A 439 -15.98 5.61 13.18
C VAL A 439 -17.06 6.64 13.57
N ALA A 440 -16.63 7.81 14.04
CA ALA A 440 -17.54 8.92 14.31
C ALA A 440 -18.21 9.45 13.04
N LEU A 441 -17.49 9.49 11.91
CA LEU A 441 -18.05 9.89 10.62
C LEU A 441 -19.14 8.92 10.15
N ARG A 442 -18.90 7.62 10.31
CA ARG A 442 -19.90 6.58 10.03
C ARG A 442 -21.13 6.73 10.91
N ALA A 443 -20.96 7.10 12.19
CA ALA A 443 -22.07 7.28 13.14
C ALA A 443 -22.80 8.63 13.03
N SER A 444 -22.38 9.53 12.14
CA SER A 444 -22.79 10.94 12.13
C SER A 444 -24.32 11.15 12.04
N ALA A 445 -25.03 10.36 11.23
CA ALA A 445 -26.48 10.45 11.12
C ALA A 445 -27.19 10.14 12.44
N TRP A 446 -26.77 9.08 13.14
CA TRP A 446 -27.33 8.69 14.44
C TRP A 446 -26.92 9.64 15.56
N LEU A 447 -25.70 10.18 15.52
CA LEU A 447 -25.28 11.24 16.44
C LEU A 447 -26.20 12.45 16.33
N LYS A 448 -26.52 12.87 15.10
CA LYS A 448 -27.43 13.99 14.86
C LYS A 448 -28.87 13.67 15.24
N GLN A 449 -29.33 12.45 14.98
CA GLN A 449 -30.66 12.00 15.41
C GLN A 449 -30.79 12.00 16.94
N ALA A 450 -29.74 11.56 17.65
CA ALA A 450 -29.72 11.51 19.10
C ALA A 450 -29.51 12.90 19.76
N MET A 451 -28.80 13.79 19.07
CA MET A 451 -28.44 15.14 19.54
C MET A 451 -28.53 16.14 18.36
N PRO A 452 -29.70 16.76 18.12
CA PRO A 452 -29.94 17.58 16.91
C PRO A 452 -28.98 18.75 16.71
N GLU A 453 -28.46 19.33 17.80
CA GLU A 453 -27.55 20.50 17.79
C GLU A 453 -26.06 20.10 17.81
N ILE A 454 -25.73 18.82 17.65
CA ILE A 454 -24.35 18.35 17.66
C ILE A 454 -23.58 18.85 16.42
N GLN A 455 -22.40 19.40 16.64
CA GLN A 455 -21.46 19.73 15.58
C GLN A 455 -20.45 18.61 15.40
N VAL A 456 -20.59 17.80 14.36
CA VAL A 456 -19.61 16.77 14.04
C VAL A 456 -18.56 17.35 13.11
N ASP A 457 -17.29 17.15 13.43
CA ASP A 457 -16.15 17.29 12.53
C ASP A 457 -15.39 15.96 12.56
N ALA A 458 -15.67 15.06 11.63
CA ALA A 458 -15.06 13.74 11.53
C ALA A 458 -14.45 13.48 10.14
N ALA A 459 -13.39 12.68 10.07
CA ALA A 459 -12.71 12.35 8.81
C ALA A 459 -12.06 10.96 8.82
N VAL A 460 -12.06 10.32 7.65
CA VAL A 460 -11.70 8.90 7.44
C VAL A 460 -10.34 8.51 8.05
N SER A 461 -9.29 9.26 7.72
CA SER A 461 -7.92 8.95 8.14
C SER A 461 -7.44 9.78 9.33
N ARG A 462 -8.37 10.41 10.08
CA ARG A 462 -7.99 11.25 11.21
C ARG A 462 -7.51 10.40 12.38
N ASN A 463 -6.38 10.78 12.94
CA ASN A 463 -5.77 10.21 14.14
C ASN A 463 -5.62 11.29 15.22
N LEU A 464 -5.06 10.97 16.39
CA LEU A 464 -4.85 11.95 17.46
C LEU A 464 -3.97 13.14 17.05
N SER A 465 -3.00 12.95 16.14
CA SER A 465 -2.10 14.03 15.68
C SER A 465 -2.85 15.04 14.81
N SER A 466 -3.49 14.55 13.74
CA SER A 466 -4.29 15.39 12.83
C SER A 466 -5.55 15.95 13.51
N GLY A 467 -6.13 15.21 14.47
CA GLY A 467 -7.24 15.71 15.28
C GLY A 467 -6.84 16.81 16.26
N LEU A 468 -5.62 16.77 16.80
CA LEU A 468 -5.09 17.85 17.64
C LEU A 468 -4.91 19.15 16.85
N GLU A 469 -4.57 19.09 15.55
CA GLU A 469 -4.53 20.27 14.67
C GLU A 469 -5.92 20.89 14.52
N VAL A 470 -6.94 20.07 14.20
CA VAL A 470 -8.34 20.51 14.09
C VAL A 470 -8.83 21.10 15.40
N TYR A 471 -8.50 20.48 16.53
CA TYR A 471 -8.82 20.96 17.87
C TYR A 471 -8.19 22.32 18.15
N GLN A 472 -6.93 22.53 17.79
CA GLN A 472 -6.24 23.82 17.96
C GLN A 472 -6.82 24.91 17.05
N THR A 473 -7.21 24.57 15.82
CA THR A 473 -7.93 25.50 14.93
C THR A 473 -9.28 25.87 15.54
N ALA A 474 -10.02 24.91 16.09
CA ALA A 474 -11.32 25.18 16.73
C ALA A 474 -11.19 26.07 17.98
N ILE A 475 -10.14 25.89 18.79
CA ILE A 475 -9.81 26.77 19.91
C ILE A 475 -9.49 28.18 19.41
N SER A 476 -8.60 28.30 18.43
CA SER A 476 -8.17 29.60 17.88
C SER A 476 -9.33 30.40 17.30
N ASN A 477 -10.29 29.70 16.67
CA ASN A 477 -11.49 30.30 16.09
C ASN A 477 -12.63 30.48 17.10
N LYS A 478 -12.47 30.04 18.35
CA LYS A 478 -13.49 30.11 19.42
C LYS A 478 -14.82 29.44 19.05
N ILE A 479 -14.75 28.31 18.34
CA ILE A 479 -15.93 27.56 17.88
C ILE A 479 -16.21 26.29 18.69
N LEU A 480 -15.40 26.00 19.71
CA LEU A 480 -15.68 24.89 20.62
C LEU A 480 -16.94 25.20 21.46
N LEU A 481 -17.79 24.20 21.62
CA LEU A 481 -18.96 24.26 22.50
C LEU A 481 -18.64 23.71 23.89
N GLU A 482 -19.54 23.92 24.86
CA GLU A 482 -19.37 23.48 26.25
C GLU A 482 -18.92 22.01 26.35
N ASN A 483 -19.55 21.11 25.59
CA ASN A 483 -19.14 19.71 25.53
C ASN A 483 -18.22 19.50 24.32
N VAL A 484 -16.97 19.12 24.58
CA VAL A 484 -16.01 18.79 23.53
C VAL A 484 -15.76 17.28 23.54
N VAL A 485 -16.24 16.60 22.51
CA VAL A 485 -16.06 15.16 22.31
C VAL A 485 -14.86 14.93 21.40
N VAL A 486 -13.89 14.16 21.87
CA VAL A 486 -12.76 13.68 21.06
C VAL A 486 -12.98 12.19 20.82
N ALA A 487 -13.33 11.85 19.58
CA ALA A 487 -13.63 10.50 19.13
C ALA A 487 -12.54 9.99 18.17
N LEU A 488 -11.33 9.82 18.72
CA LEU A 488 -10.12 9.50 17.99
C LEU A 488 -9.39 8.34 18.67
N GLY A 489 -8.44 7.73 17.95
CA GLY A 489 -7.55 6.69 18.50
C GLY A 489 -7.68 5.34 17.81
N THR A 490 -8.69 5.17 16.95
CA THR A 490 -8.84 3.98 16.10
C THR A 490 -7.74 3.93 15.05
N ASN A 491 -7.48 5.07 14.40
CA ASN A 491 -6.26 5.30 13.64
C ASN A 491 -5.13 5.61 14.63
N THR A 492 -4.36 4.59 15.00
CA THR A 492 -3.40 4.65 16.11
C THR A 492 -2.16 5.49 15.80
N VAL A 493 -1.59 6.12 16.81
CA VAL A 493 -0.29 6.81 16.77
C VAL A 493 0.52 6.42 18.01
N GLU A 494 1.82 6.17 17.84
CA GLU A 494 2.66 5.67 18.94
C GLU A 494 2.77 6.66 20.12
N ASN A 495 2.73 7.96 19.85
CA ASN A 495 2.82 9.04 20.86
C ASN A 495 1.46 9.48 21.45
N TYR A 496 0.49 8.57 21.54
CA TYR A 496 -0.89 8.85 22.00
C TYR A 496 -0.94 9.57 23.37
N GLU A 497 -0.09 9.20 24.33
CA GLU A 497 -0.07 9.83 25.67
C GLU A 497 0.27 11.32 25.60
N ALA A 498 1.31 11.67 24.83
CA ALA A 498 1.74 13.05 24.64
C ALA A 498 0.65 13.90 23.96
N LEU A 499 -0.06 13.31 22.99
CA LEU A 499 -1.14 13.98 22.26
C LEU A 499 -2.38 14.18 23.14
N LEU A 500 -2.82 13.15 23.88
CA LEU A 500 -3.95 13.25 24.80
C LEU A 500 -3.67 14.25 25.94
N ASN A 501 -2.44 14.27 26.47
CA ASN A 501 -2.03 15.29 27.44
C ASN A 501 -2.13 16.70 26.86
N GLN A 502 -1.75 16.90 25.60
CA GLN A 502 -1.93 18.21 24.94
C GLN A 502 -3.40 18.59 24.77
N ILE A 503 -4.28 17.64 24.43
CA ILE A 503 -5.73 17.90 24.32
C ILE A 503 -6.30 18.37 25.67
N VAL A 504 -5.99 17.64 26.76
CA VAL A 504 -6.43 17.99 28.12
C VAL A 504 -5.86 19.34 28.56
N ALA A 505 -4.55 19.55 28.36
CA ALA A 505 -3.87 20.78 28.77
C ALA A 505 -4.41 22.01 28.03
N LYS A 506 -4.65 21.90 26.71
CA LYS A 506 -5.09 23.02 25.86
C LYS A 506 -6.59 23.29 25.90
N LEU A 507 -7.42 22.42 26.51
CA LEU A 507 -8.85 22.68 26.66
C LEU A 507 -9.07 24.05 27.29
N PRO A 508 -9.85 24.97 26.69
CA PRO A 508 -10.12 26.26 27.31
C PRO A 508 -11.01 26.12 28.56
N LYS A 509 -11.04 27.17 29.38
CA LYS A 509 -11.93 27.24 30.54
C LYS A 509 -13.40 27.27 30.10
N GLY A 510 -14.30 26.73 30.91
CA GLY A 510 -15.73 26.66 30.63
C GLY A 510 -16.16 25.48 29.73
N HIS A 511 -15.22 24.65 29.28
CA HIS A 511 -15.52 23.42 28.53
C HIS A 511 -15.35 22.18 29.40
N ARG A 512 -16.01 21.09 29.01
CA ARG A 512 -15.73 19.73 29.50
C ARG A 512 -15.33 18.83 28.33
N LEU A 513 -14.49 17.85 28.62
CA LEU A 513 -13.92 16.96 27.62
C LEU A 513 -14.52 15.56 27.76
N ILE A 514 -14.99 15.00 26.66
CA ILE A 514 -15.49 13.64 26.56
C ILE A 514 -14.55 12.87 25.62
N LEU A 515 -13.86 11.87 26.12
CA LEU A 515 -12.98 10.99 25.35
C LEU A 515 -13.78 9.75 24.94
N VAL A 516 -13.87 9.44 23.65
CA VAL A 516 -14.53 8.23 23.16
C VAL A 516 -13.47 7.18 22.89
N THR A 517 -13.52 6.08 23.64
CA THR A 517 -12.44 5.08 23.59
C THR A 517 -12.38 4.36 22.25
N PRO A 518 -11.21 4.17 21.65
CA PRO A 518 -11.09 3.50 20.36
C PRO A 518 -11.32 1.99 20.49
N TYR A 519 -11.81 1.37 19.42
CA TYR A 519 -12.02 -0.08 19.33
C TYR A 519 -11.51 -0.62 18.00
N ASP A 520 -10.74 -1.70 18.07
CA ASP A 520 -10.35 -2.53 16.93
C ASP A 520 -10.48 -4.00 17.34
N GLY A 521 -11.52 -4.68 16.88
CA GLY A 521 -11.81 -6.06 17.22
C GLY A 521 -10.71 -7.05 16.80
N ARG A 522 -9.82 -6.67 15.87
CA ARG A 522 -8.66 -7.50 15.46
C ARG A 522 -7.56 -7.50 16.52
N THR A 523 -7.58 -6.54 17.45
CA THR A 523 -6.55 -6.37 18.48
C THR A 523 -7.09 -6.12 19.89
N ALA A 524 -8.41 -6.12 20.09
CA ALA A 524 -9.05 -5.85 21.38
C ALA A 524 -8.52 -6.76 22.51
N HIS A 525 -8.22 -8.03 22.23
CA HIS A 525 -7.67 -8.96 23.22
C HIS A 525 -6.15 -8.82 23.44
N ASN A 526 -5.48 -7.90 22.75
CA ASN A 526 -4.04 -7.68 22.86
C ASN A 526 -3.75 -6.40 23.66
N GLY A 527 -3.37 -6.54 24.93
CA GLY A 527 -2.99 -5.42 25.79
C GLY A 527 -1.79 -4.59 25.29
N ALA A 528 -0.98 -5.13 24.36
CA ALA A 528 0.11 -4.38 23.74
C ALA A 528 -0.37 -3.46 22.60
N SER A 529 -1.60 -3.62 22.11
CA SER A 529 -2.19 -2.80 21.04
C SER A 529 -2.24 -1.33 21.45
N ILE A 530 -1.85 -0.44 20.53
CA ILE A 530 -1.87 1.01 20.78
C ILE A 530 -3.31 1.48 21.05
N ALA A 531 -4.32 0.94 20.36
CA ALA A 531 -5.73 1.30 20.62
C ALA A 531 -6.16 0.91 22.05
N VAL A 532 -5.77 -0.28 22.52
CA VAL A 532 -6.08 -0.73 23.89
C VAL A 532 -5.34 0.13 24.92
N LYS A 533 -4.07 0.46 24.68
CA LYS A 533 -3.30 1.37 25.55
C LYS A 533 -3.88 2.79 25.58
N THR A 534 -4.32 3.30 24.42
CA THR A 534 -4.99 4.60 24.30
C THR A 534 -6.24 4.63 25.17
N ARG A 535 -7.11 3.62 25.06
CA ARG A 535 -8.29 3.47 25.94
C ARG A 535 -7.92 3.49 27.42
N GLN A 536 -6.91 2.73 27.84
CA GLN A 536 -6.51 2.69 29.25
C GLN A 536 -6.08 4.07 29.73
N TYR A 537 -5.33 4.80 28.91
CA TYR A 537 -4.88 6.14 29.24
C TYR A 537 -6.02 7.16 29.31
N GLU A 538 -7.01 7.07 28.43
CA GLU A 538 -8.22 7.91 28.49
C GLU A 538 -9.01 7.68 29.79
N LEU A 539 -9.12 6.42 30.24
CA LEU A 539 -9.73 6.08 31.53
C LEU A 539 -8.94 6.64 32.72
N GLU A 540 -7.60 6.68 32.64
CA GLU A 540 -6.75 7.31 33.65
C GLU A 540 -6.93 8.83 33.70
N LEU A 541 -7.02 9.48 32.54
CA LEU A 541 -7.25 10.93 32.45
C LEU A 541 -8.59 11.34 33.08
N ALA A 542 -9.65 10.57 32.86
CA ALA A 542 -10.96 10.83 33.48
C ALA A 542 -10.99 10.62 35.01
N LYS A 543 -10.07 9.82 35.56
CA LYS A 543 -9.89 9.73 37.02
C LYS A 543 -9.12 10.93 37.58
N LYS A 544 -8.23 11.51 36.77
CA LYS A 544 -7.33 12.60 37.16
C LYS A 544 -7.99 13.99 37.11
N TYR A 545 -8.91 14.20 36.18
CA TYR A 545 -9.54 15.50 35.94
C TYR A 545 -11.07 15.41 36.05
N ASP A 546 -11.66 16.24 36.91
CA ASP A 546 -13.10 16.28 37.18
C ASP A 546 -13.96 16.78 36.01
N TYR A 547 -13.33 17.45 35.03
CA TYR A 547 -13.93 17.92 33.78
C TYR A 547 -13.68 17.00 32.58
N VAL A 548 -13.06 15.83 32.78
CA VAL A 548 -12.80 14.82 31.74
C VAL A 548 -13.67 13.60 31.99
N PHE A 549 -14.39 13.17 30.96
CA PHE A 549 -15.32 12.04 30.98
C PHE A 549 -14.97 11.05 29.87
N VAL A 550 -15.39 9.80 30.02
CA VAL A 550 -15.14 8.75 29.02
C VAL A 550 -16.46 8.15 28.55
N ALA A 551 -16.66 8.19 27.24
CA ALA A 551 -17.65 7.39 26.52
C ALA A 551 -16.95 6.09 26.08
N ASP A 552 -17.08 5.02 26.87
CA ASP A 552 -16.35 3.76 26.69
C ASP A 552 -16.94 2.91 25.54
N TRP A 553 -16.83 3.42 24.31
CA TRP A 553 -17.25 2.73 23.08
C TRP A 553 -16.63 1.34 22.96
N TYR A 554 -15.39 1.15 23.41
CA TYR A 554 -14.75 -0.15 23.39
C TYR A 554 -15.53 -1.19 24.21
N LYS A 555 -16.01 -0.80 25.39
CA LYS A 555 -16.84 -1.69 26.21
C LYS A 555 -18.16 -2.00 25.51
N THR A 556 -18.84 -0.99 24.95
CA THR A 556 -20.07 -1.18 24.17
C THR A 556 -19.82 -2.12 22.98
N ALA A 557 -18.75 -1.89 22.22
CA ALA A 557 -18.38 -2.67 21.04
C ALA A 557 -18.18 -4.16 21.35
N ILE A 558 -17.51 -4.51 22.45
CA ILE A 558 -17.31 -5.91 22.87
C ILE A 558 -18.62 -6.58 23.27
N GLN A 559 -19.55 -5.83 23.88
CA GLN A 559 -20.83 -6.37 24.34
C GLN A 559 -21.80 -6.67 23.19
N HIS A 560 -21.49 -6.17 21.99
CA HIS A 560 -22.33 -6.28 20.81
C HIS A 560 -21.59 -6.98 19.64
N PRO A 561 -21.24 -8.28 19.75
CA PRO A 561 -20.53 -9.01 18.70
C PRO A 561 -21.29 -9.01 17.35
N GLU A 562 -22.61 -8.89 17.39
CA GLU A 562 -23.49 -8.92 16.23
C GLU A 562 -23.24 -7.81 15.21
N ILE A 563 -22.71 -6.67 15.61
CA ILE A 563 -22.44 -5.55 14.70
C ILE A 563 -21.12 -5.71 13.93
N TRP A 564 -20.34 -6.76 14.21
CA TRP A 564 -19.01 -6.97 13.62
C TRP A 564 -18.96 -8.08 12.57
N TYR A 565 -20.02 -8.87 12.42
CA TYR A 565 -20.04 -9.93 11.42
C TYR A 565 -19.93 -9.36 10.02
N GLY A 566 -18.94 -9.87 9.26
CA GLY A 566 -18.68 -9.43 7.90
C GLY A 566 -18.10 -8.02 7.79
N THR A 567 -17.65 -7.39 8.89
CA THR A 567 -17.01 -6.07 8.83
C THR A 567 -15.48 -6.18 8.87
N ASP A 568 -14.80 -5.03 8.89
CA ASP A 568 -13.35 -4.92 9.14
C ASP A 568 -12.99 -4.94 10.64
N TYR A 569 -13.97 -5.20 11.51
CA TYR A 569 -13.89 -5.16 12.98
C TYR A 569 -13.58 -3.78 13.60
N VAL A 570 -13.72 -2.71 12.82
CA VAL A 570 -13.55 -1.33 13.25
C VAL A 570 -14.80 -0.50 12.93
N HIS A 571 -15.30 -0.63 11.71
CA HIS A 571 -16.55 -0.06 11.23
C HIS A 571 -17.68 -1.04 11.47
N PHE A 572 -18.64 -0.63 12.29
CA PHE A 572 -19.79 -1.46 12.63
C PHE A 572 -20.74 -1.63 11.43
N GLY A 573 -21.36 -2.80 11.36
CA GLY A 573 -22.38 -3.20 10.41
C GLY A 573 -21.90 -3.43 8.98
N ALA A 574 -22.21 -4.61 8.44
CA ALA A 574 -22.01 -4.94 7.01
C ALA A 574 -23.31 -4.79 6.20
N GLU A 575 -24.47 -4.85 6.87
CA GLU A 575 -25.80 -4.75 6.29
C GLU A 575 -26.60 -3.62 6.95
N SER A 576 -27.60 -3.07 6.26
CA SER A 576 -28.38 -1.90 6.73
C SER A 576 -28.88 -2.03 8.18
N THR A 577 -29.36 -3.21 8.59
CA THR A 577 -29.83 -3.47 9.96
C THR A 577 -28.71 -3.36 11.00
N THR A 578 -27.58 -4.01 10.75
CA THR A 578 -26.40 -3.99 11.62
C THR A 578 -25.70 -2.62 11.63
N ILE A 579 -25.74 -1.89 10.51
CA ILE A 579 -25.22 -0.52 10.41
C ILE A 579 -26.05 0.41 11.31
N THR A 580 -27.38 0.34 11.20
CA THR A 580 -28.30 1.10 12.06
C THR A 580 -28.05 0.79 13.53
N LYS A 581 -27.97 -0.51 13.89
CA LYS A 581 -27.74 -0.89 15.29
C LYS A 581 -26.41 -0.37 15.83
N GLY A 582 -25.32 -0.51 15.07
CA GLY A 582 -24.01 -0.01 15.48
C GLY A 582 -23.98 1.52 15.61
N GLY A 583 -24.63 2.24 14.69
CA GLY A 583 -24.72 3.69 14.73
C GLY A 583 -25.52 4.20 15.94
N GLU A 584 -26.64 3.56 16.25
CA GLU A 584 -27.44 3.87 17.45
C GLU A 584 -26.65 3.63 18.74
N LEU A 585 -25.95 2.49 18.85
CA LEU A 585 -25.14 2.16 20.03
C LEU A 585 -24.00 3.17 20.23
N TYR A 586 -23.32 3.55 19.15
CA TYR A 586 -22.25 4.55 19.19
C TYR A 586 -22.78 5.91 19.67
N ALA A 587 -23.88 6.37 19.07
CA ALA A 587 -24.52 7.64 19.43
C ALA A 587 -25.05 7.65 20.87
N GLN A 588 -25.68 6.56 21.31
CA GLN A 588 -26.18 6.41 22.68
C GLN A 588 -25.05 6.40 23.72
N THR A 589 -23.94 5.72 23.42
CA THR A 589 -22.76 5.70 24.32
C THR A 589 -22.28 7.13 24.59
N ILE A 590 -22.14 7.95 23.54
CA ILE A 590 -21.70 9.34 23.67
C ILE A 590 -22.77 10.20 24.38
N LYS A 591 -24.03 10.07 23.98
CA LYS A 591 -25.13 10.86 24.56
C LYS A 591 -25.28 10.63 26.06
N GLN A 592 -25.27 9.36 26.50
CA GLN A 592 -25.40 9.02 27.91
C GLN A 592 -24.26 9.65 28.74
N THR A 593 -23.02 9.58 28.25
CA THR A 593 -21.88 10.23 28.92
C THR A 593 -22.04 11.74 29.01
N ILE A 594 -22.52 12.41 27.95
CA ILE A 594 -22.78 13.86 27.97
C ILE A 594 -23.88 14.22 28.97
N ASP A 595 -24.98 13.45 29.00
CA ASP A 595 -26.08 13.67 29.93
C ASP A 595 -25.59 13.56 31.38
N ASP A 596 -24.76 12.57 31.69
CA ASP A 596 -24.19 12.37 33.02
C ASP A 596 -23.14 13.41 33.39
N ALA A 597 -22.32 13.84 32.44
CA ALA A 597 -21.36 14.93 32.62
C ALA A 597 -22.08 16.26 32.90
N THR A 598 -23.18 16.52 32.19
CA THR A 598 -24.02 17.71 32.37
C THR A 598 -24.65 17.74 33.76
N LYS A 599 -25.14 16.60 34.27
CA LYS A 599 -25.66 16.50 35.66
C LYS A 599 -24.62 16.81 36.72
N LYS A 600 -23.35 16.42 36.50
CA LYS A 600 -22.25 16.75 37.42
C LYS A 600 -21.87 18.23 37.38
N GLY A 601 -22.11 18.92 36.27
CA GLY A 601 -21.83 20.35 36.10
C GLY A 601 -20.35 20.72 36.02
N SER A 602 -19.42 19.76 36.12
CA SER A 602 -17.99 20.02 36.07
C SER A 602 -17.55 20.52 34.69
N VAL A 603 -16.85 21.65 34.69
CA VAL A 603 -16.15 22.23 33.53
C VAL A 603 -14.76 22.66 33.98
N LYS A 604 -13.82 22.77 33.03
CA LYS A 604 -12.47 23.24 33.33
C LYS A 604 -12.50 24.68 33.83
N LYS A 605 -11.89 24.92 34.99
CA LYS A 605 -11.93 26.21 35.70
C LYS A 605 -10.86 27.21 35.29
#